data_AF-A0A2Z4WAP2-F1
#
_entry.id   AF-A0A2Z4WAP2-F1
#
_cell.length_a   1.000
_cell.length_b   1.000
_cell.length_c   1.000
_cell.angle_alpha   90.00
_cell.angle_beta   90.00
_cell.angle_gamma   90.00
#
_symmetry.space_group_name_H-M   'P 1'
#
loop_
_entity.id
_entity.type
_entity.pdbx_description
1 polymer ?
#
loop_
_entity_poly.entity_id
_entity_poly.type
_entity_poly.pdbx_seq_one_letter_code
_entity_poly.pdbx_strand_id
1 'polypeptide(L)'
;MKQDYEKIGWQDHIVEKPYNFAEKKNSDGTITLIPKEGEVLQQGTPVNSRTLGHMEDGIAYAVENTNMNADSITKLSVDVAILKGSTINNMTNNVFFERFENLEDINLEQGIFDNINKRVVI
;
A
#
# COMPACT_ATOMS: atom_id res chain seq x y z
N MET A 1 13.33 6.99 7.00
CA MET A 1 13.77 7.60 5.71
C MET A 1 12.68 7.34 4.70
N LYS A 2 12.32 8.32 3.87
CA LYS A 2 11.44 8.06 2.73
C LYS A 2 12.22 7.17 1.76
N GLN A 3 11.78 5.94 1.56
CA GLN A 3 12.38 5.03 0.59
C GLN A 3 11.68 5.25 -0.73
N ASP A 4 12.42 5.73 -1.74
CA ASP A 4 11.88 5.97 -3.06
C ASP A 4 11.90 4.67 -3.87
N TYR A 5 10.78 4.38 -4.54
CA TYR A 5 10.66 3.20 -5.41
C TYR A 5 11.52 3.35 -6.67
N GLU A 6 12.40 2.38 -6.94
CA GLU A 6 13.21 2.33 -8.15
C GLU A 6 12.59 1.41 -9.20
N LYS A 7 12.27 1.98 -10.37
CA LYS A 7 11.75 1.23 -11.52
C LYS A 7 12.89 0.55 -12.28
N ILE A 8 12.70 -0.72 -12.63
CA ILE A 8 13.64 -1.49 -13.48
C ILE A 8 13.66 -0.99 -14.94
N GLY A 9 12.52 -0.51 -15.47
CA GLY A 9 12.40 -0.14 -16.88
C GLY A 9 12.33 -1.37 -17.81
N TRP A 10 11.37 -2.26 -17.55
CA TRP A 10 11.17 -3.52 -18.27
C TRP A 10 11.18 -3.36 -19.78
N GLN A 11 11.92 -4.25 -20.44
CA GLN A 11 12.04 -4.38 -21.88
C GLN A 11 11.57 -5.77 -22.32
N ASP A 12 10.84 -5.82 -23.44
CA ASP A 12 10.46 -7.07 -24.06
C ASP A 12 11.63 -7.70 -24.81
N HIS A 13 11.60 -9.03 -24.93
CA HIS A 13 12.50 -9.76 -25.82
C HIS A 13 11.94 -9.73 -27.24
N ILE A 14 12.62 -9.01 -28.14
CA ILE A 14 12.18 -8.82 -29.52
C ILE A 14 13.16 -9.51 -30.45
N VAL A 15 12.63 -10.35 -31.33
CA VAL A 15 13.39 -11.20 -32.24
C VAL A 15 12.82 -11.17 -33.65
N GLU A 16 13.65 -11.45 -34.64
CA GLU A 16 13.28 -11.44 -36.07
C GLU A 16 12.15 -12.44 -36.38
N LYS A 17 12.21 -13.63 -35.76
CA LYS A 17 11.30 -14.75 -36.02
C LYS A 17 10.62 -15.20 -34.72
N PRO A 18 9.63 -14.44 -34.21
CA PRO A 18 8.94 -14.78 -32.97
C PRO A 18 8.16 -16.09 -33.12
N TYR A 19 8.04 -16.84 -32.02
CA TYR A 19 7.32 -18.11 -31.93
C TYR A 19 7.81 -19.23 -32.87
N ASN A 20 9.02 -19.11 -33.43
CA ASN A 20 9.66 -20.21 -34.16
C ASN A 20 10.50 -21.06 -33.23
N PHE A 21 10.31 -22.38 -33.30
CA PHE A 21 11.03 -23.34 -32.48
C PHE A 21 11.50 -24.53 -33.32
N ALA A 22 12.66 -25.08 -32.96
CA ALA A 22 13.10 -26.40 -33.39
C ALA A 22 12.72 -27.43 -32.34
N GLU A 23 12.21 -28.57 -32.77
CA GLU A 23 11.84 -29.67 -31.87
C GLU A 23 13.02 -30.63 -31.68
N LYS A 24 13.31 -30.95 -30.42
CA LYS A 24 14.21 -32.05 -30.05
C LYS A 24 13.39 -33.11 -29.31
N LYS A 25 13.25 -34.29 -29.91
CA LYS A 25 12.65 -35.46 -29.24
C LYS A 25 13.66 -36.06 -28.26
N ASN A 26 13.24 -36.24 -27.02
CA ASN A 26 14.06 -36.81 -25.95
C ASN A 26 13.80 -38.32 -25.82
N SER A 27 14.72 -39.04 -25.20
CA SER A 27 14.63 -40.50 -25.02
C SER A 27 13.50 -40.92 -24.07
N ASP A 28 13.05 -40.01 -23.21
CA ASP A 28 11.93 -40.20 -22.28
C ASP A 28 10.55 -39.96 -22.91
N GLY A 29 10.50 -39.70 -24.23
CA GLY A 29 9.27 -39.41 -24.96
C GLY A 29 8.80 -37.95 -24.89
N THR A 30 9.50 -37.08 -24.16
CA THR A 30 9.22 -35.64 -24.15
C THR A 30 9.79 -34.93 -25.38
N ILE A 31 9.32 -33.71 -25.64
CA ILE A 31 9.84 -32.82 -26.69
C ILE A 31 10.34 -31.54 -26.04
N THR A 32 11.58 -31.16 -26.34
CA THR A 32 12.12 -29.83 -25.99
C THR A 32 11.97 -28.91 -27.20
N LEU A 33 11.30 -27.77 -27.00
CA LEU A 33 11.25 -26.69 -27.97
C LEU A 33 12.46 -25.77 -27.76
N ILE A 34 13.30 -25.67 -28.80
CA ILE A 34 14.47 -24.80 -28.80
C ILE A 34 14.13 -23.57 -29.64
N PRO A 35 14.13 -22.36 -29.07
CA PRO A 35 13.82 -21.14 -29.82
C PRO A 35 14.74 -20.99 -31.04
N LYS A 36 14.13 -20.69 -32.20
CA LYS A 36 14.83 -20.42 -33.47
C LYS A 36 14.50 -19.00 -33.92
N GLU A 37 14.96 -18.08 -33.09
CA GLU A 37 14.53 -16.68 -33.05
C GLU A 37 15.07 -15.82 -34.21
N GLY A 38 16.09 -16.31 -34.93
CA GLY A 38 16.81 -15.49 -35.91
C GLY A 38 17.69 -14.46 -35.21
N GLU A 39 17.73 -13.24 -35.73
CA GLU A 39 18.41 -12.12 -35.07
C GLU A 39 17.62 -11.63 -33.84
N VAL A 40 18.30 -11.41 -32.72
CA VAL A 40 17.70 -10.76 -31.54
C VAL A 40 17.85 -9.25 -31.68
N LEU A 41 16.72 -8.57 -31.86
CA LEU A 41 16.65 -7.11 -32.05
C LEU A 41 16.71 -6.37 -30.71
N GLN A 42 16.15 -6.96 -29.66
CA GLN A 42 16.18 -6.43 -28.30
C GLN A 42 16.16 -7.58 -27.29
N GLN A 43 17.09 -7.54 -26.33
CA GLN A 43 17.07 -8.49 -25.21
C GLN A 43 16.02 -8.08 -24.18
N GLY A 44 15.24 -9.07 -23.71
CA GLY A 44 14.25 -8.84 -22.67
C GLY A 44 14.88 -8.63 -21.29
N THR A 45 14.14 -7.94 -20.42
CA THR A 45 14.48 -7.88 -18.99
C THR A 45 14.21 -9.25 -18.35
N PRO A 46 15.19 -9.86 -17.66
CA PRO A 46 15.00 -11.16 -17.04
C PRO A 46 13.88 -11.14 -16.00
N VAL A 47 13.02 -12.16 -16.00
CA VAL A 47 12.00 -12.37 -14.97
C VAL A 47 12.60 -13.23 -13.86
N ASN A 48 13.02 -12.61 -12.76
CA ASN A 48 13.61 -13.30 -11.61
C ASN A 48 13.32 -12.55 -10.30
N SER A 49 13.67 -13.13 -9.15
CA SER A 49 13.41 -12.52 -7.84
C SER A 49 14.04 -11.15 -7.68
N ARG A 50 15.22 -10.91 -8.26
CA ARG A 50 15.87 -9.61 -8.22
C ARG A 50 15.05 -8.56 -8.96
N THR A 51 14.54 -8.84 -10.16
CA THR A 51 13.78 -7.86 -10.95
C THR A 51 12.33 -7.72 -10.48
N LEU A 52 11.72 -8.81 -10.04
CA LEU A 52 10.37 -8.81 -9.47
C LEU A 52 10.31 -8.14 -8.10
N GLY A 53 11.36 -8.28 -7.28
CA GLY A 53 11.43 -7.69 -5.93
C GLY A 53 11.26 -6.18 -5.92
N HIS A 54 11.72 -5.48 -6.96
CA HIS A 54 11.44 -4.05 -7.10
C HIS A 54 9.92 -3.80 -7.14
N MET A 55 9.17 -4.56 -7.95
CA MET A 55 7.71 -4.40 -8.00
C MET A 55 7.05 -4.72 -6.66
N GLU A 56 7.52 -5.74 -5.93
CA GLU A 56 7.03 -6.04 -4.58
C GLU A 56 7.26 -4.86 -3.62
N ASP A 57 8.47 -4.30 -3.60
CA ASP A 57 8.80 -3.12 -2.80
C ASP A 57 7.91 -1.93 -3.17
N GLY A 58 7.72 -1.67 -4.47
CA GLY A 58 6.86 -0.60 -4.95
C GLY A 58 5.40 -0.75 -4.50
N ILE A 59 4.87 -1.97 -4.51
CA ILE A 59 3.52 -2.27 -4.01
C ILE A 59 3.45 -2.08 -2.49
N ALA A 60 4.41 -2.62 -1.75
CA ALA A 60 4.46 -2.51 -0.29
C ALA A 60 4.49 -1.04 0.16
N TYR A 61 5.35 -0.22 -0.44
CA TYR A 61 5.43 1.20 -0.12
C TYR A 61 4.16 1.96 -0.49
N ALA A 62 3.51 1.63 -1.61
CA ALA A 62 2.26 2.28 -1.99
C ALA A 62 1.13 1.97 -0.99
N VAL A 63 1.03 0.72 -0.53
CA VAL A 63 0.05 0.29 0.46
C VAL A 63 0.31 0.96 1.82
N GLU A 64 1.55 0.95 2.29
CA GLU A 64 1.93 1.58 3.56
C GLU A 64 1.60 3.07 3.56
N ASN A 65 2.01 3.81 2.53
CA ASN A 65 1.71 5.24 2.42
C ASN A 65 0.20 5.51 2.33
N THR A 66 -0.56 4.63 1.66
CA THR A 66 -2.02 4.78 1.57
C THR A 66 -2.67 4.63 2.94
N ASN A 67 -2.24 3.64 3.73
CA ASN A 67 -2.73 3.43 5.09
C ASN A 67 -2.37 4.62 5.99
N MET A 68 -1.13 5.09 5.96
CA MET A 68 -0.69 6.26 6.72
C MET A 68 -1.47 7.52 6.35
N ASN A 69 -1.75 7.73 5.06
CA ASN A 69 -2.55 8.85 4.59
C ASN A 69 -4.00 8.74 5.06
N ALA A 70 -4.61 7.55 5.01
CA ALA A 70 -5.96 7.30 5.51
C ALA A 70 -6.08 7.62 7.01
N ASP A 71 -5.08 7.21 7.80
CA ASP A 71 -5.02 7.52 9.23
C ASP A 71 -4.86 9.03 9.48
N SER A 72 -3.98 9.69 8.73
CA SER A 72 -3.73 11.13 8.85
C SER A 72 -4.97 11.95 8.47
N ILE A 73 -5.68 11.56 7.41
CA ILE A 73 -6.94 12.20 6.98
C ILE A 73 -8.03 12.02 8.05
N THR A 74 -8.11 10.83 8.64
CA THR A 74 -9.06 10.56 9.73
C THR A 74 -8.78 11.45 10.93
N LYS A 75 -7.51 11.56 11.35
CA LYS A 75 -7.08 12.46 12.44
C LYS A 75 -7.44 13.91 12.14
N LEU A 76 -7.07 14.41 10.96
CA LEU A 76 -7.39 15.78 10.56
C LEU A 76 -8.90 16.05 10.50
N SER A 77 -9.70 15.07 10.08
CA SER A 77 -11.16 15.20 10.04
C SER A 77 -11.76 15.37 11.44
N VAL A 78 -11.23 14.64 12.43
CA VAL A 78 -11.60 14.78 13.85
C VAL A 78 -11.20 16.17 14.35
N ASP A 79 -9.95 16.59 14.14
CA ASP A 79 -9.46 17.91 14.55
C ASP A 79 -10.33 19.05 13.97
N VAL A 80 -10.70 18.96 12.70
CA VAL A 80 -11.57 19.94 12.04
C VAL A 80 -12.98 19.95 12.64
N ALA A 81 -13.56 18.79 12.94
CA ALA A 81 -14.88 18.71 13.56
C ALA A 81 -14.88 19.38 14.95
N ILE A 82 -13.80 19.21 15.69
CA ILE A 82 -13.60 19.81 17.02
C ILE A 82 -13.45 21.32 16.91
N LEU A 83 -12.56 21.80 16.04
CA LEU A 83 -12.36 23.23 15.82
C LEU A 83 -13.65 23.93 15.39
N LYS A 84 -14.45 23.27 14.54
CA LYS A 84 -15.79 23.76 14.20
C LYS A 84 -16.69 23.81 15.44
N GLY A 85 -16.73 22.75 16.23
CA GLY A 85 -17.51 22.70 17.47
C GLY A 85 -17.11 23.76 18.51
N SER A 86 -15.81 23.95 18.76
CA SER A 86 -15.30 24.93 19.72
C SER A 86 -15.56 26.36 19.27
N THR A 87 -15.37 26.65 17.97
CA THR A 87 -15.65 27.95 17.38
C THR A 87 -17.14 28.29 17.43
N ILE A 88 -18.02 27.31 17.13
CA ILE A 88 -19.48 27.53 17.19
C ILE A 88 -19.97 27.76 18.62
N ASN A 89 -19.39 27.06 19.60
CA ASN A 89 -19.85 27.10 20.99
C ASN A 89 -19.10 28.13 21.86
N ASN A 90 -18.22 28.97 21.29
CA ASN A 90 -17.33 29.87 22.04
C ASN A 90 -16.51 29.16 23.14
N MET A 91 -16.26 27.86 22.98
CA MET A 91 -15.46 27.05 23.91
C MET A 91 -14.01 27.00 23.40
N THR A 92 -13.36 28.15 23.32
CA THR A 92 -12.03 28.30 22.71
C THR A 92 -10.88 27.71 23.54
N ASN A 93 -11.14 27.34 24.81
CA ASN A 93 -10.12 26.85 25.77
C ASN A 93 -10.52 25.49 26.38
N ASN A 94 -9.52 24.68 26.74
CA ASN A 94 -9.61 23.41 27.51
C ASN A 94 -10.36 22.26 26.83
N VAL A 95 -10.22 22.12 25.51
CA VAL A 95 -10.74 20.97 24.79
C VAL A 95 -9.56 20.04 24.48
N PHE A 96 -9.53 18.87 25.13
CA PHE A 96 -8.51 17.85 24.94
C PHE A 96 -9.09 16.65 24.21
N PHE A 97 -8.35 16.12 23.24
CA PHE A 97 -8.73 14.93 22.50
C PHE A 97 -7.57 13.94 22.51
N GLU A 98 -7.90 12.70 22.85
CA GLU A 98 -7.01 11.56 22.78
C GLU A 98 -7.73 10.45 22.01
N ARG A 99 -7.01 9.78 21.10
CA ARG A 99 -7.55 8.64 20.37
C ARG A 99 -6.92 7.38 20.93
N PHE A 100 -7.74 6.61 21.63
CA PHE A 100 -7.36 5.31 22.16
C PHE A 100 -7.44 4.25 21.05
N GLU A 101 -6.50 3.32 21.02
CA GLU A 101 -6.57 2.18 20.09
C GLU A 101 -7.76 1.27 20.42
N ASN A 102 -8.11 1.16 21.70
CA ASN A 102 -9.22 0.36 22.20
C ASN A 102 -9.76 0.94 23.53
N LEU A 103 -10.86 0.37 24.03
CA LEU A 103 -11.54 0.84 25.25
C LEU A 103 -10.80 0.50 26.54
N GLU A 104 -9.80 -0.40 26.51
CA GLU A 104 -9.03 -0.79 27.69
C GLU A 104 -8.00 0.29 28.09
N ASP A 105 -7.73 1.24 27.20
CA ASP A 105 -6.79 2.34 27.42
C ASP A 105 -7.41 3.50 28.22
N ILE A 106 -8.68 3.37 28.64
CA ILE A 106 -9.39 4.35 29.47
C ILE A 106 -9.87 3.71 30.76
N ASN A 107 -9.45 4.26 31.91
CA ASN A 107 -10.06 3.96 33.20
C ASN A 107 -10.94 5.14 33.66
N LEU A 108 -12.27 4.97 33.62
CA LEU A 108 -13.24 5.97 34.10
C LEU A 108 -13.54 5.75 35.58
N GLU A 109 -12.97 6.57 36.47
CA GLU A 109 -13.19 6.42 37.92
C GLU A 109 -14.53 7.01 38.40
N GLN A 110 -14.96 8.15 37.84
CA GLN A 110 -16.20 8.84 38.22
C GLN A 110 -16.78 9.58 37.01
N GLY A 111 -18.11 9.75 36.97
CA GLY A 111 -18.80 10.52 35.92
C GLY A 111 -20.33 10.33 35.93
N ILE A 112 -21.05 11.23 35.26
CA ILE A 112 -22.51 11.18 35.11
C ILE A 112 -22.85 11.02 33.62
N PHE A 113 -23.63 10.00 33.28
CA PHE A 113 -24.12 9.81 31.91
C PHE A 113 -25.39 10.65 31.66
N ASP A 114 -25.28 11.61 30.74
CA ASP A 114 -26.40 12.40 30.24
C ASP A 114 -27.14 11.60 29.15
N ASN A 115 -28.27 11.01 29.54
CA ASN A 115 -29.09 10.16 28.68
C ASN A 115 -29.72 10.90 27.48
N ILE A 116 -29.85 12.23 27.54
CA ILE A 116 -30.49 13.03 26.50
C ILE A 116 -29.46 13.38 25.42
N ASN A 117 -28.31 13.91 25.84
CA ASN A 117 -27.25 14.34 24.92
C ASN A 117 -26.25 13.21 24.57
N LYS A 118 -26.44 12.01 25.14
CA LYS A 118 -25.59 10.82 24.92
C LYS A 118 -24.11 11.10 25.16
N ARG A 119 -23.79 11.77 26.26
CA ARG A 119 -22.42 12.13 26.66
C ARG A 119 -22.16 11.77 28.12
N VAL A 120 -20.91 11.43 28.43
CA VAL A 120 -20.43 11.32 29.82
C VAL A 120 -19.86 12.68 30.22
N VAL A 121 -20.34 13.19 31.35
CA VAL A 121 -19.75 14.37 32.00
C VAL A 121 -18.85 13.87 33.12
N ILE A 122 -17.58 14.20 33.00
CA ILE A 122 -16.50 13.89 33.96
C ILE A 122 -16.14 15.17 34.69
#